data_AF-A0A940THI9-F1
#
_entry.id   AF-A0A940THI9-F1
#
_cell.length_a   1.000
_cell.length_b   1.000
_cell.length_c   1.000
_cell.angle_alpha   90.00
_cell.angle_beta   90.00
_cell.angle_gamma   90.00
#
_symmetry.space_group_name_H-M   'P 1'
#
loop_
_entity.id
_entity.type
_entity.pdbx_description
1 polymer ?
#
loop_
_entity_poly.entity_id
_entity_poly.type
_entity_poly.pdbx_seq_one_letter_code
_entity_poly.pdbx_strand_id
1 'polypeptide(L)' 'MDKHIDMLGHIKSKEEFIEFMKHFTDNADDVSLHDYLEALTAWVEDSDGYYYNAGKEMPENINWDFIATLLYAGSIYE' A
#
# COMPACT_ATOMS: atom_id res chain seq x y z
N MET A 1 6.40 -17.96 3.63
CA MET A 1 5.37 -17.87 2.59
C MET A 1 4.99 -16.42 2.56
N ASP A 2 5.15 -15.80 1.40
CA ASP A 2 5.16 -14.35 1.24
C ASP A 2 3.71 -13.87 1.24
N LYS A 3 3.16 -13.69 2.45
CA LYS A 3 1.73 -13.45 2.68
C LYS A 3 1.16 -12.33 1.82
N HIS A 4 1.95 -11.31 1.50
CA HIS A 4 1.54 -10.20 0.65
C HIS A 4 1.19 -10.67 -0.79
N ILE A 5 1.88 -11.69 -1.32
CA ILE A 5 1.61 -12.24 -2.65
C ILE A 5 0.23 -12.92 -2.68
N ASP A 6 -0.10 -13.68 -1.63
CA ASP A 6 -1.39 -14.40 -1.52
C ASP A 6 -2.59 -13.45 -1.44
N MET A 7 -2.38 -12.18 -1.08
CA MET A 7 -3.43 -11.16 -1.01
C MET A 7 -3.78 -10.55 -2.39
N LEU A 8 -2.87 -10.63 -3.37
CA LEU A 8 -3.08 -10.05 -4.69
C LEU A 8 -4.28 -10.69 -5.40
N GLY A 9 -5.12 -9.88 -6.02
CA GLY A 9 -6.40 -10.27 -6.62
C GLY A 9 -7.58 -10.27 -5.65
N HIS A 10 -7.36 -9.97 -4.37
CA HIS A 10 -8.35 -10.10 -3.31
C HIS A 10 -8.53 -8.85 -2.43
N ILE A 11 -7.76 -7.78 -2.65
CA ILE A 11 -7.77 -6.56 -1.81
C ILE A 11 -8.93 -5.64 -2.19
N LYS A 12 -9.87 -5.43 -1.26
CA LYS A 12 -11.13 -4.71 -1.48
C LYS A 12 -11.24 -3.42 -0.68
N SER A 13 -10.38 -3.21 0.31
CA SER A 13 -10.43 -2.03 1.16
C SER A 13 -9.07 -1.42 1.44
N LYS A 14 -9.10 -0.20 2.00
CA LYS A 14 -7.92 0.52 2.47
C LYS A 14 -7.19 -0.26 3.57
N GLU A 15 -7.94 -0.90 4.47
CA GLU A 15 -7.39 -1.69 5.57
C GLU A 15 -6.68 -2.94 5.07
N GLU A 16 -7.28 -3.66 4.11
CA GLU A 16 -6.65 -4.82 3.47
C GLU A 16 -5.40 -4.40 2.69
N PHE A 17 -5.41 -3.22 2.06
CA PHE A 17 -4.23 -2.66 1.40
C PHE A 17 -3.11 -2.31 2.39
N ILE A 18 -3.44 -1.72 3.55
CA ILE A 18 -2.47 -1.45 4.61
C ILE A 18 -1.88 -2.76 5.15
N GLU A 19 -2.69 -3.81 5.31
CA GLU A 19 -2.20 -5.13 5.70
C GLU A 19 -1.26 -5.73 4.64
N PHE A 20 -1.61 -5.63 3.36
CA PHE A 20 -0.72 -6.00 2.26
C PHE A 20 0.61 -5.25 2.35
N MET A 21 0.56 -3.92 2.50
CA MET A 21 1.76 -3.08 2.57
C MET A 21 2.66 -3.45 3.75
N LYS A 22 2.09 -3.71 4.93
CA LYS A 22 2.87 -4.17 6.11
C LYS A 22 3.58 -5.49 5.82
N HIS A 23 2.86 -6.46 5.26
CA HIS A 23 3.48 -7.72 4.85
C HIS A 23 4.50 -7.54 3.73
N PHE A 24 4.33 -6.58 2.84
CA PHE A 24 5.29 -6.32 1.78
C PHE A 24 6.58 -5.71 2.34
N THR A 25 6.46 -4.69 3.20
CA THR A 25 7.58 -4.06 3.92
C THR A 25 8.38 -5.08 4.74
N ASP A 26 7.71 -5.98 5.48
CA ASP A 26 8.36 -7.02 6.28
C ASP A 26 9.23 -7.99 5.44
N ASN A 27 8.96 -8.09 4.14
CA ASN A 27 9.70 -8.96 3.20
C ASN A 27 10.63 -8.17 2.25
N ALA A 28 10.81 -6.87 2.47
CA ALA A 28 11.74 -6.07 1.67
C ALA A 28 13.20 -6.32 2.14
N ASP A 29 14.02 -6.86 1.26
CA ASP A 29 15.45 -7.12 1.54
C ASP A 29 16.33 -5.86 1.44
N ASP A 30 15.84 -4.82 0.77
CA ASP A 30 16.52 -3.54 0.62
C ASP A 30 15.97 -2.48 1.58
N VAL A 31 16.87 -1.81 2.30
CA VAL A 31 16.50 -0.80 3.31
C VAL A 31 15.81 0.41 2.68
N SER A 32 16.20 0.82 1.47
CA SER A 32 15.56 1.97 0.82
C SER A 32 14.14 1.64 0.35
N LEU A 33 13.91 0.41 -0.12
CA LEU A 33 12.57 -0.10 -0.41
C LEU A 33 11.72 -0.23 0.86
N HIS A 34 12.30 -0.79 1.93
CA HIS A 34 11.64 -0.89 3.23
C HIS A 34 11.14 0.48 3.72
N ASP A 35 12.05 1.46 3.80
CA ASP A 35 11.72 2.81 4.29
C ASP A 35 10.69 3.51 3.40
N TYR A 36 10.76 3.29 2.07
CA TYR A 36 9.79 3.80 1.13
C TYR A 36 8.39 3.21 1.36
N LEU A 37 8.29 1.88 1.49
CA LEU A 37 7.02 1.19 1.72
C LEU A 37 6.43 1.54 3.09
N GLU A 38 7.26 1.67 4.13
CA GLU A 38 6.85 2.13 5.46
C GLU A 38 6.27 3.55 5.41
N ALA A 39 6.96 4.48 4.77
CA ALA A 39 6.48 5.85 4.61
C ALA A 39 5.17 5.93 3.82
N LEU A 40 5.03 5.11 2.76
CA LEU A 40 3.80 5.05 1.97
C LEU A 40 2.64 4.48 2.80
N THR A 41 2.90 3.44 3.60
CA THR A 41 1.91 2.84 4.51
C THR A 41 1.39 3.87 5.51
N ALA A 42 2.30 4.59 6.17
CA ALA A 42 1.95 5.62 7.15
C ALA A 42 1.11 6.75 6.52
N TRP A 43 1.44 7.17 5.29
CA TRP A 43 0.63 8.15 4.58
C TRP A 43 -0.77 7.62 4.25
N VAL A 44 -0.91 6.36 3.80
CA VAL A 44 -2.22 5.79 3.52
C VAL A 44 -3.06 5.75 4.78
N GLU A 45 -2.50 5.31 5.91
CA GLU A 45 -3.18 5.32 7.22
C GLU A 45 -3.76 6.71 7.55
N ASP A 46 -2.98 7.77 7.41
CA ASP A 46 -3.37 9.15 7.73
C ASP A 46 -4.04 9.93 6.58
N SER A 47 -4.23 9.31 5.41
CA SER A 47 -4.67 10.01 4.19
C SER A 47 -6.00 10.75 4.36
N ASP A 48 -6.93 10.24 5.18
CA ASP A 48 -8.22 10.89 5.46
C ASP A 48 -8.01 12.28 6.11
N GLY A 49 -7.04 12.39 7.01
CA GLY A 49 -6.65 13.64 7.66
C GLY A 49 -6.08 14.66 6.67
N TYR A 50 -5.26 14.20 5.72
CA TYR A 50 -4.75 15.06 4.64
C TYR A 50 -5.88 15.67 3.81
N TYR A 51 -6.83 14.85 3.32
CA TYR A 51 -7.93 15.34 2.49
C TYR A 51 -8.85 16.28 3.28
N TYR A 52 -9.20 15.90 4.52
CA TYR A 52 -10.01 16.73 5.41
C TYR A 52 -9.38 18.12 5.65
N ASN A 53 -8.11 18.15 6.06
CA ASN A 53 -7.40 19.41 6.35
C ASN A 53 -7.17 20.27 5.11
N ALA A 54 -7.03 19.64 3.94
CA ALA A 54 -6.89 20.34 2.66
C ALA A 54 -8.22 20.86 2.11
N GLY A 55 -9.36 20.57 2.75
CA GLY A 55 -10.69 20.89 2.22
C GLY A 55 -10.98 20.19 0.89
N LYS A 56 -10.40 18.99 0.69
CA LYS A 56 -10.55 18.18 -0.52
C LYS A 56 -11.40 16.95 -0.23
N GLU A 57 -12.09 16.47 -1.25
CA GLU A 57 -12.81 15.20 -1.19
C GLU A 57 -11.83 14.04 -1.41
N MET A 58 -11.96 13.00 -0.58
CA MET A 58 -11.21 11.76 -0.74
C MET A 58 -11.68 11.05 -2.02
N PRO A 59 -10.78 10.46 -2.83
CA PRO A 59 -11.20 9.65 -3.96
C PRO A 59 -12.05 8.48 -3.50
N GLU A 60 -13.21 8.31 -4.14
CA GLU A 60 -14.08 7.16 -3.94
C GLU A 60 -13.70 6.02 -4.88
N ASN A 61 -14.09 4.78 -4.52
CA ASN A 61 -13.92 3.58 -5.35
C ASN A 61 -12.46 3.33 -5.77
N ILE A 62 -11.50 3.63 -4.89
CA ILE A 62 -10.08 3.33 -5.12
C ILE A 62 -9.93 1.82 -5.32
N ASN A 63 -9.32 1.42 -6.44
CA ASN A 63 -8.99 0.04 -6.72
C ASN A 63 -7.68 -0.33 -6.03
N TRP A 64 -7.79 -0.66 -4.74
CA TRP A 64 -6.66 -1.01 -3.88
C TRP A 64 -5.85 -2.21 -4.38
N ASP A 65 -6.51 -3.21 -4.96
CA ASP A 65 -5.86 -4.38 -5.55
C ASP A 65 -4.96 -4.03 -6.74
N PHE A 66 -5.42 -3.13 -7.60
CA PHE A 66 -4.62 -2.65 -8.72
C PHE A 66 -3.37 -1.90 -8.24
N ILE A 67 -3.49 -1.09 -7.18
CA ILE A 67 -2.35 -0.36 -6.60
C ILE A 67 -1.34 -1.34 -5.98
N ALA A 68 -1.82 -2.34 -5.24
CA ALA A 68 -0.96 -3.39 -4.68
C ALA A 68 -0.21 -4.15 -5.79
N THR A 69 -0.93 -4.52 -6.84
CA THR A 69 -0.36 -5.18 -8.03
C THR A 69 0.69 -4.32 -8.71
N LEU A 70 0.44 -3.01 -8.87
CA LEU A 70 1.37 -2.06 -9.46
C LEU A 70 2.67 -1.98 -8.64
N LEU A 71 2.56 -1.85 -7.32
CA LEU A 71 3.71 -1.74 -6.41
C LEU A 71 4.55 -3.02 -6.42
N TYR A 72 3.90 -4.18 -6.29
CA TYR A 72 4.58 -5.48 -6.33
C TYR A 72 5.24 -5.74 -7.69
N ALA A 73 4.54 -5.46 -8.80
CA ALA A 73 5.14 -5.62 -10.12
C ALA A 73 6.34 -4.69 -10.32
N GLY A 74 6.29 -3.46 -9.78
CA GLY A 74 7.38 -2.50 -9.83
C GLY A 74 8.63 -2.98 -9.10
N SER A 75 8.50 -3.58 -7.93
CA SER A 75 9.65 -4.08 -7.15
C SER A 75 10.34 -5.31 -7.74
N ILE A 76 9.81 -5.88 -8.83
CA ILE A 76 10.49 -6.96 -9.57
C ILE A 76 11.53 -6.37 -10.55
N TYR A 77 11.31 -5.12 -10.99
CA TYR A 77 12.15 -4.46 -11.98
C TYR A 77 13.29 -3.62 -11.38
N GLU A 78 13.14 -3.20 -10.13
CA GLU A 78 14.15 -2.50 -9.31
C GLU A 78 14.77 -3.48 -8.30
#